data_AF-X1MBA1-F1
#
_entry.id   AF-X1MBA1-F1
#
_cell.length_a   1.000
_cell.length_b   1.000
_cell.length_c   1.000
_cell.angle_alpha   90.00
_cell.angle_beta   90.00
_cell.angle_gamma   90.00
#
_symmetry.space_group_name_H-M   'P 1'
#
loop_
_entity.id
_entity.type
_entity.pdbx_description
1 polymer ?
#
loop_
_entity_poly.entity_id
_entity_poly.type
_entity_poly.pdbx_seq_one_letter_code
_entity_poly.pdbx_strand_id
1 'polypeptide(L)'
;LKELMLEKQKRRARGLIGAFCSYIFGWKQQKFHDKWHEFADKHPRALIFAPQEHGKVLYGKILMKDGSLKHCKEVEIGDETISFDEETLQTSFSKAEKIEHYKIPMVKVQFSTGRECTCGEFHQFFTPDGWKEIKDLYVGADIAVPRELPFFGNKSIGIDTAKTLGLLVAEGGLSSSSMRFSNKDMEVVKEFERCSSFDASPMSKNGRFGNWTLSPRGEVRHFVKKFGLLGKLTKEKFVPKEIFTAPREEVLAFLAAYIQGDGSFYFIRNKPQFEVRSASK
;
A
#
# COMPACT_ATOMS: atom_id res chain seq x y z
N LEU A 1 26.19 -4.00 -39.23
CA LEU A 1 25.65 -3.46 -37.95
C LEU A 1 24.21 -2.95 -38.07
N LYS A 2 23.88 -2.05 -39.01
CA LYS A 2 22.50 -1.60 -39.25
C LYS A 2 21.55 -2.75 -39.65
N GLU A 3 22.01 -3.70 -40.47
CA GLU A 3 21.21 -4.89 -40.84
C GLU A 3 21.00 -5.86 -39.68
N LEU A 4 22.03 -6.09 -38.86
CA LEU A 4 21.92 -6.88 -37.62
C LEU A 4 20.98 -6.23 -36.58
N MET A 5 20.96 -4.90 -36.51
CA MET A 5 20.01 -4.12 -35.71
C MET A 5 18.58 -4.24 -36.28
N LEU A 6 18.43 -4.19 -37.60
CA LEU A 6 17.16 -4.33 -38.31
C LEU A 6 16.60 -5.76 -38.20
N GLU A 7 17.43 -6.79 -38.25
CA GLU A 7 17.04 -8.18 -38.02
C GLU A 7 16.67 -8.44 -36.56
N LYS A 8 17.41 -7.86 -35.61
CA LYS A 8 17.02 -7.89 -34.18
C LYS A 8 15.70 -7.17 -33.94
N GLN A 9 15.47 -6.01 -34.56
CA GLN A 9 14.19 -5.28 -34.49
C GLN A 9 13.05 -6.07 -35.16
N LYS A 10 13.28 -6.70 -36.31
CA LYS A 10 12.30 -7.58 -36.98
C LYS A 10 11.97 -8.83 -36.16
N ARG A 11 12.96 -9.44 -35.49
CA ARG A 11 12.74 -10.55 -34.55
C ARG A 11 11.98 -10.11 -33.29
N ARG A 12 12.25 -8.90 -32.76
CA ARG A 12 11.49 -8.30 -31.65
C ARG A 12 10.04 -8.00 -32.02
N ALA A 13 9.82 -7.46 -33.22
CA ALA A 13 8.48 -7.14 -33.74
C ALA A 13 7.60 -8.38 -33.95
N ARG A 14 8.20 -9.53 -34.26
CA ARG A 14 7.46 -10.81 -34.41
C ARG A 14 6.96 -11.41 -33.10
N GLY A 15 7.55 -11.05 -31.96
CA GLY A 15 7.07 -11.46 -30.63
C GLY A 15 6.04 -10.51 -30.01
N LEU A 16 5.76 -9.38 -30.67
CA LEU A 16 4.96 -8.28 -30.17
C LEU A 16 4.01 -7.77 -31.27
N ILE A 17 3.14 -8.66 -31.78
CA ILE A 17 2.13 -8.29 -32.80
C ILE A 17 1.28 -7.09 -32.35
N GLY A 18 1.02 -6.94 -31.03
CA GLY A 18 0.34 -5.76 -30.49
C GLY A 18 1.11 -4.44 -30.68
N ALA A 19 2.43 -4.45 -30.44
CA ALA A 19 3.28 -3.28 -30.67
C ALA A 19 3.42 -2.97 -32.18
N PHE A 20 3.41 -4.01 -33.02
CA PHE A 20 3.42 -3.86 -34.48
C PHE A 20 2.16 -3.14 -34.98
N CYS A 21 0.97 -3.54 -34.50
CA CYS A 21 -0.28 -2.93 -34.92
C CYS A 21 -0.43 -1.47 -34.45
N SER A 22 0.01 -1.16 -33.23
CA SER A 22 0.02 0.21 -32.70
C SER A 22 0.97 1.12 -33.49
N TYR A 23 2.19 0.64 -33.80
CA TYR A 23 3.21 1.43 -34.49
C TYR A 23 2.95 1.62 -36.00
N ILE A 24 2.42 0.59 -36.69
CA ILE A 24 2.20 0.65 -38.14
C ILE A 24 0.82 1.21 -38.51
N PHE A 25 -0.23 0.88 -37.76
CA PHE A 25 -1.60 1.25 -38.12
C PHE A 25 -2.19 2.35 -37.23
N GLY A 26 -1.51 2.75 -36.14
CA GLY A 26 -1.99 3.80 -35.23
C GLY A 26 -3.25 3.42 -34.44
N TRP A 27 -3.54 2.12 -34.29
CA TRP A 27 -4.78 1.66 -33.66
C TRP A 27 -4.68 1.72 -32.12
N LYS A 28 -5.55 2.53 -31.51
CA LYS A 28 -5.83 2.54 -30.07
C LYS A 28 -6.98 1.59 -29.74
N GLN A 29 -7.04 1.11 -28.50
CA GLN A 29 -8.15 0.33 -27.99
C GLN A 29 -9.45 1.17 -28.06
N GLN A 30 -10.46 0.74 -28.81
CA GLN A 30 -11.72 1.45 -29.07
C GLN A 30 -12.88 0.83 -28.27
N LYS A 31 -13.96 1.60 -28.01
CA LYS A 31 -15.16 1.15 -27.27
C LYS A 31 -15.84 -0.12 -27.82
N PHE A 32 -15.57 -0.50 -29.07
CA PHE A 32 -16.14 -1.74 -29.62
C PHE A 32 -15.54 -3.00 -28.96
N HIS A 33 -14.37 -2.87 -28.32
CA HIS A 33 -13.73 -3.94 -27.56
C HIS A 33 -14.57 -4.41 -26.37
N ASP A 34 -15.46 -3.57 -25.84
CA ASP A 34 -16.40 -3.90 -24.75
C ASP A 34 -17.43 -4.99 -25.18
N LYS A 35 -17.62 -5.19 -26.49
CA LYS A 35 -18.56 -6.17 -27.07
C LYS A 35 -17.86 -7.36 -27.71
N TRP A 36 -16.58 -7.58 -27.41
CA TRP A 36 -15.80 -8.65 -28.03
C TRP A 36 -16.32 -10.05 -27.76
N HIS A 37 -16.84 -10.29 -26.56
CA HIS A 37 -17.45 -11.58 -26.22
C HIS A 37 -18.70 -11.83 -27.07
N GLU A 38 -19.60 -10.85 -27.19
CA GLU A 38 -20.80 -10.94 -28.04
C GLU A 38 -20.45 -11.16 -29.52
N PHE A 39 -19.40 -10.49 -30.02
CA PHE A 39 -18.92 -10.64 -31.39
C PHE A 39 -18.28 -12.01 -31.65
N ALA A 40 -17.46 -12.52 -30.71
CA ALA A 40 -16.82 -13.83 -30.80
C ALA A 40 -17.85 -14.96 -30.79
N ASP A 41 -18.86 -14.86 -29.91
CA ASP A 41 -19.96 -15.83 -29.81
C ASP A 41 -20.78 -15.89 -31.11
N LYS A 42 -21.03 -14.73 -31.73
CA LYS A 42 -21.80 -14.63 -32.98
C LYS A 42 -21.01 -15.08 -34.21
N HIS A 43 -19.68 -14.97 -34.18
CA HIS A 43 -18.80 -15.25 -35.31
C HIS A 43 -17.70 -16.24 -34.94
N PRO A 44 -17.99 -17.56 -34.90
CA PRO A 44 -17.06 -18.59 -34.44
C PRO A 44 -15.81 -18.79 -35.32
N ARG A 45 -15.73 -18.10 -36.47
CA ARG A 45 -14.55 -18.08 -37.36
C ARG A 45 -13.84 -16.72 -37.36
N ALA A 46 -14.24 -15.79 -36.49
CA ALA A 46 -13.56 -14.51 -36.35
C ALA A 46 -12.23 -14.69 -35.62
N LEU A 47 -11.15 -14.17 -36.21
CA LEU A 47 -9.85 -14.05 -35.55
C LEU A 47 -9.77 -12.65 -34.96
N ILE A 48 -9.89 -12.54 -33.64
CA ILE A 48 -9.78 -11.27 -32.92
C ILE A 48 -8.32 -11.10 -32.47
N PHE A 49 -7.64 -10.10 -33.01
CA PHE A 49 -6.33 -9.69 -32.53
C PHE A 49 -6.50 -8.77 -31.32
N ALA A 50 -6.65 -9.38 -30.15
CA ALA A 50 -6.69 -8.65 -28.88
C ALA A 50 -5.26 -8.34 -28.37
N PRO A 51 -5.01 -7.15 -27.80
CA PRO A 51 -3.79 -6.94 -27.02
C PRO A 51 -3.78 -7.91 -25.82
N GLN A 52 -2.59 -8.20 -25.29
CA GLN A 52 -2.49 -8.99 -24.05
C GLN A 52 -3.29 -8.30 -22.95
N GLU A 53 -4.09 -9.09 -22.21
CA GLU A 53 -4.74 -8.62 -20.99
C GLU A 53 -3.67 -8.14 -20.00
N HIS A 54 -3.78 -6.90 -19.51
CA HIS A 54 -2.89 -6.38 -18.48
C HIS A 54 -3.39 -6.89 -17.12
N GLY A 55 -2.90 -8.05 -16.71
CA GLY A 55 -3.24 -8.70 -15.45
C GLY A 55 -2.22 -8.45 -14.34
N LYS A 56 -2.70 -8.37 -13.09
CA LYS A 56 -1.83 -8.36 -11.90
C LYS A 56 -1.48 -9.80 -11.50
N VAL A 57 -0.41 -10.35 -12.07
CA VAL A 57 0.12 -11.68 -11.71
C VAL A 57 0.95 -11.59 -10.42
N LEU A 58 0.30 -11.28 -9.31
CA LEU A 58 0.95 -10.94 -8.04
C LEU A 58 0.61 -11.93 -6.93
N TYR A 59 1.55 -12.10 -5.99
CA TYR A 59 1.34 -12.79 -4.73
C TYR A 59 1.58 -11.82 -3.57
N GLY A 60 0.51 -11.42 -2.88
CA GLY A 60 0.59 -10.48 -1.77
C GLY A 60 -0.71 -9.71 -1.55
N LYS A 61 -0.61 -8.58 -0.86
CA LYS A 61 -1.73 -7.68 -0.59
C LYS A 61 -1.89 -6.67 -1.73
N ILE A 62 -3.13 -6.42 -2.12
CA ILE A 62 -3.54 -5.45 -3.13
C ILE A 62 -4.28 -4.31 -2.42
N LEU A 63 -3.95 -3.08 -2.78
CA LEU A 63 -4.64 -1.90 -2.28
C LEU A 63 -5.94 -1.69 -3.06
N MET A 64 -7.04 -1.73 -2.31
CA MET A 64 -8.40 -1.59 -2.83
C MET A 64 -8.80 -0.10 -2.87
N LYS A 65 -9.87 0.20 -3.61
CA LYS A 65 -10.41 1.57 -3.74
C LYS A 65 -10.79 2.22 -2.41
N ASP A 66 -11.24 1.42 -1.43
CA ASP A 66 -11.65 1.92 -0.11
C ASP A 66 -10.48 2.10 0.88
N GLY A 67 -9.24 1.91 0.43
CA GLY A 67 -8.02 1.97 1.26
C GLY A 67 -7.68 0.66 1.96
N SER A 68 -8.56 -0.34 1.91
CA SER A 68 -8.25 -1.65 2.50
C SER A 68 -7.18 -2.40 1.72
N LEU A 69 -6.49 -3.31 2.41
CA LEU A 69 -5.54 -4.23 1.81
C LEU A 69 -6.16 -5.63 1.78
N LYS A 70 -6.43 -6.15 0.57
CA LYS A 70 -6.99 -7.48 0.36
C LYS A 70 -5.91 -8.43 -0.14
N HIS A 71 -5.81 -9.65 0.37
CA HIS A 71 -4.84 -10.60 -0.19
C HIS A 71 -5.27 -10.96 -1.63
N CYS A 72 -4.33 -11.17 -2.56
CA CYS A 72 -4.67 -11.45 -3.97
C CYS A 72 -5.57 -12.69 -4.16
N LYS A 73 -5.53 -13.63 -3.21
CA LYS A 73 -6.40 -14.83 -3.17
C LYS A 73 -7.84 -14.54 -2.72
N GLU A 74 -8.06 -13.41 -2.09
CA GLU A 74 -9.37 -13.01 -1.56
C GLU A 74 -10.09 -12.07 -2.53
N VAL A 75 -9.40 -11.51 -3.53
CA VAL A 75 -10.00 -10.62 -4.54
C VAL A 75 -11.08 -11.36 -5.32
N GLU A 76 -12.19 -10.67 -5.58
CA GLU A 76 -13.36 -11.20 -6.29
C GLU A 76 -13.66 -10.36 -7.55
N ILE A 77 -14.29 -10.98 -8.56
CA ILE A 77 -14.79 -10.25 -9.72
C ILE A 77 -15.78 -9.22 -9.21
N GLY A 78 -15.56 -7.95 -9.53
CA GLY A 78 -16.32 -6.87 -8.89
C GLY A 78 -15.48 -5.87 -8.14
N ASP A 79 -14.40 -6.34 -7.51
CA ASP A 79 -13.56 -5.52 -6.65
C ASP A 79 -12.87 -4.40 -7.43
N GLU A 80 -12.86 -3.20 -6.87
CA GLU A 80 -12.14 -2.06 -7.45
C GLU A 80 -10.76 -1.91 -6.80
N THR A 81 -9.72 -1.88 -7.64
CA THR A 81 -8.32 -1.76 -7.21
C THR A 81 -7.64 -0.57 -7.86
N ILE A 82 -6.55 -0.09 -7.26
CA ILE A 82 -5.74 0.98 -7.86
C ILE A 82 -5.06 0.48 -9.12
N SER A 83 -5.17 1.25 -10.19
CA SER A 83 -4.57 0.99 -11.50
C SER A 83 -3.70 2.16 -11.94
N PHE A 84 -2.97 1.95 -13.03
CA PHE A 84 -2.18 2.98 -13.69
C PHE A 84 -2.83 3.29 -15.04
N ASP A 85 -3.07 4.57 -15.30
CA ASP A 85 -3.58 5.07 -16.58
C ASP A 85 -2.40 5.53 -17.43
N GLU A 86 -2.20 4.86 -18.57
CA GLU A 86 -1.08 5.11 -19.49
C GLU A 86 -1.22 6.43 -20.26
N GLU A 87 -2.44 6.94 -20.45
CA GLU A 87 -2.66 8.19 -21.18
C GLU A 87 -2.36 9.40 -20.30
N THR A 88 -2.79 9.34 -19.04
CA THR A 88 -2.60 10.43 -18.09
C THR A 88 -1.31 10.29 -17.26
N LEU A 89 -0.71 9.10 -17.25
CA LEU A 89 0.40 8.70 -16.36
C LEU A 89 0.06 8.90 -14.88
N GLN A 90 -1.21 8.75 -14.53
CA GLN A 90 -1.74 8.90 -13.18
C GLN A 90 -2.31 7.58 -12.66
N THR A 91 -2.44 7.50 -11.34
CA THR A 91 -3.16 6.40 -10.70
C THR A 91 -4.66 6.59 -10.86
N SER A 92 -5.37 5.51 -11.19
CA SER A 92 -6.81 5.45 -11.37
C SER A 92 -7.40 4.24 -10.62
N PHE A 93 -8.68 3.93 -10.85
CA PHE A 93 -9.31 2.71 -10.35
C PHE A 93 -9.81 1.85 -11.50
N SER A 94 -9.65 0.54 -11.36
CA SER A 94 -10.25 -0.42 -12.29
C SER A 94 -10.91 -1.55 -11.52
N LYS A 95 -11.98 -2.07 -12.11
CA LYS A 95 -12.71 -3.23 -11.60
C LYS A 95 -12.00 -4.51 -12.01
N ALA A 96 -11.91 -5.47 -11.10
CA ALA A 96 -11.48 -6.82 -11.43
C ALA A 96 -12.57 -7.50 -12.28
N GLU A 97 -12.29 -7.69 -13.57
CA GLU A 97 -13.22 -8.33 -14.52
C GLU A 97 -13.00 -9.83 -14.62
N LYS A 98 -11.77 -10.29 -14.37
CA LYS A 98 -11.35 -11.68 -14.49
C LYS A 98 -10.32 -12.02 -13.43
N ILE A 99 -10.41 -13.24 -12.89
CA ILE A 99 -9.47 -13.77 -11.90
C ILE A 99 -9.09 -15.17 -12.31
N GLU A 100 -7.79 -15.39 -12.47
CA GLU A 100 -7.22 -16.67 -12.86
C GLU A 100 -6.09 -17.05 -11.90
N HIS A 101 -5.99 -18.36 -11.63
CA HIS A 101 -4.96 -18.91 -10.77
C HIS A 101 -4.04 -19.80 -11.59
N TYR A 102 -2.76 -19.44 -11.60
CA TYR A 102 -1.72 -20.19 -12.31
C TYR A 102 -0.71 -20.77 -11.34
N LYS A 103 -0.16 -21.94 -11.69
CA LYS A 103 1.01 -22.51 -11.02
C LYS A 103 2.24 -22.22 -11.87
N ILE A 104 2.86 -21.07 -11.62
CA ILE A 104 4.03 -20.57 -12.35
C ILE A 104 5.18 -20.23 -11.39
N PRO A 105 6.42 -20.20 -11.88
CA PRO A 105 7.55 -19.64 -11.15
C PRO A 105 7.27 -18.21 -10.67
N MET A 106 7.60 -17.96 -9.40
CA MET A 106 7.44 -16.66 -8.75
C MET A 106 8.81 -16.02 -8.54
N VAL A 107 8.89 -14.73 -8.84
CA VAL A 107 10.08 -13.89 -8.70
C VAL A 107 9.84 -12.88 -7.59
N LYS A 108 10.78 -12.78 -6.64
CA LYS A 108 10.79 -11.71 -5.64
C LYS A 108 11.55 -10.52 -6.21
N VAL A 109 10.88 -9.39 -6.35
CA VAL A 109 11.47 -8.13 -6.84
C VAL A 109 11.69 -7.21 -5.65
N GLN A 110 12.92 -6.71 -5.50
CA GLN A 110 13.27 -5.72 -4.50
C GLN A 110 13.67 -4.42 -5.19
N PHE A 111 13.02 -3.33 -4.80
CA PHE A 111 13.27 -2.00 -5.34
C PHE A 111 14.38 -1.30 -4.54
N SER A 112 15.09 -0.36 -5.17
CA SER A 112 16.09 0.49 -4.49
C SER A 112 15.50 1.30 -3.32
N THR A 113 14.19 1.52 -3.33
CA THR A 113 13.42 2.18 -2.25
C THR A 113 13.16 1.27 -1.04
N GLY A 114 13.60 0.02 -1.06
CA GLY A 114 13.34 -0.98 -0.02
C GLY A 114 11.98 -1.68 -0.13
N ARG A 115 11.09 -1.21 -1.02
CA ARG A 115 9.84 -1.90 -1.35
C ARG A 115 10.13 -3.27 -1.95
N GLU A 116 9.22 -4.21 -1.76
CA GLU A 116 9.30 -5.54 -2.35
C GLU A 116 7.93 -6.00 -2.85
N CYS A 117 7.94 -6.80 -3.92
CA CYS A 117 6.76 -7.54 -4.36
C CYS A 117 7.17 -8.94 -4.84
N THR A 118 6.21 -9.85 -4.88
CA THR A 118 6.39 -11.18 -5.44
C THR A 118 5.41 -11.35 -6.60
N CYS A 119 5.92 -11.65 -7.78
CA CYS A 119 5.14 -11.69 -9.02
C CYS A 119 5.51 -12.90 -9.88
N GLY A 120 4.62 -13.30 -10.80
CA GLY A 120 4.95 -14.34 -11.77
C GLY A 120 6.06 -13.92 -12.73
N GLU A 121 6.77 -14.88 -13.34
CA GLU A 121 7.87 -14.60 -14.28
C GLU A 121 7.46 -13.82 -15.55
N PHE A 122 6.16 -13.84 -15.89
CA PHE A 122 5.59 -13.09 -17.02
C PHE A 122 4.91 -11.78 -16.59
N HIS A 123 5.01 -11.40 -15.29
CA HIS A 123 4.41 -10.16 -14.81
C HIS A 123 5.07 -8.95 -15.49
N GLN A 124 4.25 -8.06 -16.03
CA GLN A 124 4.74 -6.86 -16.71
C GLN A 124 4.91 -5.69 -15.75
N PHE A 125 6.02 -4.97 -15.91
CA PHE A 125 6.28 -3.70 -15.26
C PHE A 125 6.34 -2.60 -16.31
N PHE A 126 5.81 -1.43 -15.98
CA PHE A 126 5.92 -0.26 -16.84
C PHE A 126 7.31 0.35 -16.69
N THR A 127 8.03 0.50 -17.80
CA THR A 127 9.39 1.06 -17.87
C THR A 127 9.40 2.29 -18.77
N PRO A 128 10.50 3.07 -18.84
CA PRO A 128 10.61 4.17 -19.80
C PRO A 128 10.42 3.77 -21.27
N ASP A 129 10.66 2.49 -21.61
CA ASP A 129 10.45 1.93 -22.94
C ASP A 129 9.07 1.24 -23.09
N GLY A 130 8.15 1.44 -22.14
CA GLY A 130 6.84 0.77 -22.07
C GLY A 130 6.83 -0.50 -21.21
N TRP A 131 5.78 -1.29 -21.35
CA TRP A 131 5.59 -2.54 -20.60
C TRP A 131 6.62 -3.60 -20.98
N LYS A 132 7.25 -4.21 -19.97
CA LYS A 132 8.19 -5.32 -20.13
C LYS A 132 7.93 -6.39 -19.07
N GLU A 133 8.02 -7.65 -19.46
CA GLU A 133 7.94 -8.77 -18.52
C GLU A 133 9.18 -8.80 -17.61
N ILE A 134 9.00 -9.24 -16.36
CA ILE A 134 10.09 -9.30 -15.39
C ILE A 134 11.27 -10.16 -15.87
N LYS A 135 11.02 -11.23 -16.64
CA LYS A 135 12.08 -12.07 -17.23
C LYS A 135 12.97 -11.34 -18.25
N ASP A 136 12.48 -10.25 -18.84
CA ASP A 136 13.20 -9.43 -19.83
C ASP A 136 13.90 -8.22 -19.18
N LEU A 137 13.73 -8.03 -17.87
CA LEU A 137 14.37 -6.98 -17.09
C LEU A 137 15.67 -7.47 -16.45
N TYR A 138 16.55 -6.52 -16.15
CA TYR A 138 17.81 -6.75 -15.45
C TYR A 138 17.83 -5.97 -14.13
N VAL A 139 18.65 -6.41 -13.18
CA VAL A 139 18.82 -5.71 -11.90
C VAL A 139 19.34 -4.29 -12.15
N GLY A 140 18.64 -3.30 -11.61
CA GLY A 140 18.93 -1.88 -11.84
C GLY A 140 18.11 -1.25 -12.97
N ALA A 141 17.24 -2.01 -13.64
CA ALA A 141 16.27 -1.43 -14.59
C ALA A 141 15.28 -0.48 -13.89
N ASP A 142 14.95 0.61 -14.57
CA ASP A 142 13.96 1.58 -14.11
C ASP A 142 12.54 1.04 -14.29
N ILE A 143 11.81 1.00 -13.18
CA ILE A 143 10.40 0.58 -13.13
C ILE A 143 9.57 1.75 -12.58
N ALA A 144 8.47 2.05 -13.25
CA ALA A 144 7.53 3.06 -12.80
C ALA A 144 6.83 2.60 -11.52
N VAL A 145 6.88 3.46 -10.52
CA VAL A 145 6.16 3.31 -9.26
C VAL A 145 5.41 4.61 -8.98
N PRO A 146 4.18 4.54 -8.44
CA PRO A 146 3.44 5.75 -8.08
C PRO A 146 4.21 6.53 -7.01
N ARG A 147 4.38 7.84 -7.22
CA ARG A 147 4.99 8.73 -6.21
C ARG A 147 4.05 8.96 -5.04
N GLU A 148 2.77 9.06 -5.34
CA GLU A 148 1.70 9.32 -4.39
C GLU A 148 0.55 8.36 -4.66
N LEU A 149 -0.14 7.98 -3.59
CA LEU A 149 -1.39 7.25 -3.63
C LEU A 149 -2.42 8.10 -2.89
N PRO A 150 -2.99 9.15 -3.52
CA PRO A 150 -3.84 10.13 -2.86
C PRO A 150 -5.26 9.61 -2.60
N PHE A 151 -5.39 8.33 -2.28
CA PHE A 151 -6.65 7.64 -2.08
C PHE A 151 -6.77 7.25 -0.62
N PHE A 152 -7.85 7.71 0.00
CA PHE A 152 -8.16 7.45 1.38
C PHE A 152 -9.55 6.84 1.47
N GLY A 153 -9.79 6.03 2.49
CA GLY A 153 -11.13 5.55 2.75
C GLY A 153 -12.03 6.63 3.34
N ASN A 154 -13.29 6.30 3.57
CA ASN A 154 -14.31 7.19 4.12
C ASN A 154 -14.89 6.68 5.44
N LYS A 155 -14.29 5.64 6.04
CA LYS A 155 -14.77 5.02 7.28
C LYS A 155 -14.17 5.74 8.49
N SER A 156 -14.81 6.82 8.90
CA SER A 156 -14.38 7.65 10.03
C SER A 156 -14.37 6.86 11.35
N ILE A 157 -13.30 7.02 12.12
CA ILE A 157 -13.17 6.64 13.52
C ILE A 157 -13.06 7.85 14.45
N GLY A 158 -12.94 9.06 13.90
CA GLY A 158 -12.76 10.32 14.60
C GLY A 158 -11.28 10.67 14.84
N ILE A 159 -10.95 11.96 14.72
CA ILE A 159 -9.58 12.48 14.86
C ILE A 159 -8.97 12.12 16.22
N ASP A 160 -9.72 12.30 17.31
CA ASP A 160 -9.21 12.02 18.66
C ASP A 160 -8.97 10.52 18.91
N THR A 161 -9.83 9.65 18.35
CA THR A 161 -9.59 8.20 18.33
C THR A 161 -8.31 7.87 17.57
N ALA A 162 -8.11 8.47 16.39
CA ALA A 162 -6.93 8.24 15.57
C ALA A 162 -5.64 8.68 16.28
N LYS A 163 -5.66 9.84 16.94
CA LYS A 163 -4.54 10.32 17.78
C LYS A 163 -4.26 9.40 18.95
N THR A 164 -5.30 9.00 19.69
CA THR A 164 -5.18 8.05 20.81
C THR A 164 -4.52 6.76 20.33
N LEU A 165 -4.93 6.21 19.20
CA LEU A 165 -4.32 5.01 18.61
C LEU A 165 -2.86 5.24 18.23
N GLY A 166 -2.52 6.36 17.60
CA GLY A 166 -1.13 6.69 17.25
C GLY A 166 -0.21 6.71 18.46
N LEU A 167 -0.65 7.39 19.53
CA LEU A 167 0.08 7.48 20.80
C LEU A 167 0.21 6.13 21.50
N LEU A 168 -0.86 5.31 21.53
CA LEU A 168 -0.81 3.96 22.11
C LEU A 168 0.09 3.00 21.32
N VAL A 169 0.06 3.10 19.99
CA VAL A 169 0.91 2.26 19.13
C VAL A 169 2.38 2.59 19.35
N ALA A 170 2.75 3.87 19.47
CA ALA A 170 4.11 4.28 19.84
C ALA A 170 4.45 3.87 21.28
N GLU A 171 3.85 4.53 22.26
CA GLU A 171 4.35 4.56 23.65
C GLU A 171 3.46 3.81 24.65
N GLY A 172 2.35 3.21 24.19
CA GLY A 172 1.41 2.50 25.07
C GLY A 172 1.96 1.17 25.62
N GLY A 173 1.86 0.95 26.93
CA GLY A 173 1.98 -0.37 27.54
C GLY A 173 0.63 -1.06 27.51
N LEU A 174 0.42 -2.01 26.61
CA LEU A 174 -0.90 -2.60 26.32
C LEU A 174 -1.10 -4.02 26.89
N SER A 175 -0.36 -4.35 27.96
CA SER A 175 -0.46 -5.67 28.59
C SER A 175 -1.85 -5.92 29.17
N SER A 176 -2.26 -7.19 29.21
CA SER A 176 -3.59 -7.60 29.72
C SER A 176 -3.82 -7.27 31.20
N SER A 177 -2.75 -7.07 31.97
CA SER A 177 -2.78 -6.81 33.42
C SER A 177 -2.56 -5.34 33.80
N SER A 178 -1.92 -4.54 32.94
CA SER A 178 -1.66 -3.12 33.21
C SER A 178 -1.57 -2.33 31.91
N MET A 179 -2.49 -1.38 31.76
CA MET A 179 -2.47 -0.39 30.68
C MET A 179 -1.83 0.89 31.17
N ARG A 180 -0.84 1.37 30.42
CA ARG A 180 -0.09 2.58 30.75
C ARG A 180 0.22 3.36 29.49
N PHE A 181 0.33 4.66 29.63
CA PHE A 181 0.91 5.53 28.63
C PHE A 181 2.00 6.35 29.30
N SER A 182 3.19 6.44 28.71
CA SER A 182 4.27 7.22 29.29
C SER A 182 5.04 8.01 28.26
N ASN A 183 5.35 9.26 28.57
CA ASN A 183 6.21 10.10 27.74
C ASN A 183 6.98 11.09 28.63
N LYS A 184 8.10 11.62 28.12
CA LYS A 184 8.88 12.67 28.81
C LYS A 184 8.28 14.05 28.62
N ASP A 185 7.66 14.29 27.48
CA ASP A 185 7.05 15.56 27.13
C ASP A 185 5.63 15.65 27.70
N MET A 186 5.38 16.68 28.52
CA MET A 186 4.08 16.91 29.14
C MET A 186 2.99 17.29 28.15
N GLU A 187 3.34 17.90 27.02
CA GLU A 187 2.35 18.26 26.01
C GLU A 187 1.82 17.01 25.30
N VAL A 188 2.67 15.99 25.10
CA VAL A 188 2.26 14.67 24.60
C VAL A 188 1.32 13.97 25.59
N VAL A 189 1.63 14.06 26.88
CA VAL A 189 0.81 13.46 27.94
C VAL A 189 -0.56 14.12 28.06
N LYS A 190 -0.61 15.46 28.02
CA LYS A 190 -1.88 16.20 28.00
C LYS A 190 -2.67 15.94 26.73
N GLU A 191 -2.01 15.82 25.58
CA GLU A 191 -2.69 15.48 24.33
C GLU A 191 -3.33 14.08 24.42
N PHE A 192 -2.62 13.10 24.96
CA PHE A 192 -3.18 11.76 25.22
C PHE A 192 -4.41 11.82 26.12
N GLU A 193 -4.34 12.55 27.24
CA GLU A 193 -5.47 12.74 28.15
C GLU A 193 -6.66 13.43 27.44
N ARG A 194 -6.40 14.46 26.64
CA ARG A 194 -7.41 15.25 25.93
C ARG A 194 -8.14 14.45 24.85
N CYS A 195 -7.43 13.61 24.09
CA CYS A 195 -8.02 12.84 22.98
C CYS A 195 -8.58 11.47 23.40
N SER A 196 -8.21 10.97 24.58
CA SER A 196 -8.71 9.68 25.06
C SER A 196 -10.21 9.75 25.36
N SER A 197 -10.97 8.79 24.81
CA SER A 197 -12.41 8.65 25.10
C SER A 197 -12.69 7.95 26.45
N PHE A 198 -11.67 7.82 27.30
CA PHE A 198 -11.69 7.08 28.57
C PHE A 198 -10.86 7.84 29.60
N ASP A 199 -11.07 7.52 30.88
CA ASP A 199 -10.31 8.13 31.98
C ASP A 199 -8.83 7.75 31.92
N ALA A 200 -7.99 8.76 31.64
CA ALA A 200 -6.53 8.64 31.59
C ALA A 200 -5.84 9.21 32.86
N SER A 201 -6.58 9.68 33.86
CA SER A 201 -6.09 10.67 34.82
C SER A 201 -5.17 10.21 35.97
N PRO A 202 -4.91 8.93 36.31
CA PRO A 202 -3.87 8.66 37.31
C PRO A 202 -2.48 8.88 36.71
N MET A 203 -1.93 10.07 36.95
CA MET A 203 -0.60 10.48 36.53
C MET A 203 0.42 10.29 37.65
N SER A 204 1.56 9.71 37.33
CA SER A 204 2.73 9.67 38.21
C SER A 204 3.97 10.12 37.46
N LYS A 205 4.93 10.71 38.17
CA LYS A 205 6.23 11.08 37.62
C LYS A 205 7.30 10.10 38.07
N ASN A 206 7.99 9.48 37.13
CA ASN A 206 9.14 8.66 37.44
C ASN A 206 10.37 9.56 37.64
N GLY A 207 10.72 9.82 38.90
CA GLY A 207 11.84 10.69 39.26
C GLY A 207 13.20 10.26 38.71
N ARG A 208 13.38 8.99 38.34
CA ARG A 208 14.66 8.46 37.82
C ARG A 208 14.88 8.76 36.33
N PHE A 209 13.81 8.75 35.52
CA PHE A 209 13.89 8.89 34.07
C PHE A 209 13.23 10.17 33.54
N GLY A 210 12.52 10.90 34.41
CA GLY A 210 11.80 12.13 34.07
C GLY A 210 10.48 11.91 33.35
N ASN A 211 10.10 10.65 33.09
CA ASN A 211 8.87 10.33 32.37
C ASN A 211 7.63 10.56 33.24
N TRP A 212 6.58 11.03 32.60
CA TRP A 212 5.23 11.06 33.15
C TRP A 212 4.49 9.81 32.68
N THR A 213 3.73 9.18 33.56
CA THR A 213 3.00 7.94 33.28
C THR A 213 1.55 8.09 33.69
N LEU A 214 0.66 7.95 32.71
CA LEU A 214 -0.77 7.80 32.88
C LEU A 214 -1.09 6.31 33.02
N SER A 215 -2.04 5.95 33.90
CA SER A 215 -2.53 4.58 34.06
C SER A 215 -4.03 4.50 33.76
N PRO A 216 -4.43 4.54 32.48
CA PRO A 216 -5.84 4.63 32.10
C PRO A 216 -6.71 3.53 32.72
N ARG A 217 -7.95 3.88 33.05
CA ARG A 217 -8.92 2.99 33.72
C ARG A 217 -10.24 2.92 32.94
N GLY A 218 -11.11 1.99 33.36
CA GLY A 218 -12.43 1.81 32.77
C GLY A 218 -12.36 1.29 31.33
N GLU A 219 -12.90 2.08 30.40
CA GLU A 219 -13.16 1.68 29.01
C GLU A 219 -11.90 1.50 28.15
N VAL A 220 -10.72 1.89 28.62
CA VAL A 220 -9.46 1.69 27.88
C VAL A 220 -9.29 0.23 27.42
N ARG A 221 -9.69 -0.74 28.24
CA ARG A 221 -9.59 -2.16 27.89
C ARG A 221 -10.50 -2.54 26.74
N HIS A 222 -11.73 -2.04 26.74
CA HIS A 222 -12.67 -2.24 25.64
C HIS A 222 -12.16 -1.55 24.37
N PHE A 223 -11.66 -0.32 24.50
CA PHE A 223 -11.09 0.46 23.41
C PHE A 223 -9.94 -0.28 22.72
N VAL A 224 -8.89 -0.69 23.45
CA VAL A 224 -7.75 -1.38 22.83
C VAL A 224 -8.13 -2.77 22.29
N LYS A 225 -9.13 -3.43 22.90
CA LYS A 225 -9.67 -4.69 22.38
C LYS A 225 -10.38 -4.49 21.05
N LYS A 226 -11.19 -3.43 20.91
CA LYS A 226 -11.92 -3.07 19.69
C LYS A 226 -10.98 -2.96 18.48
N PHE A 227 -9.79 -2.38 18.69
CA PHE A 227 -8.78 -2.20 17.64
C PHE A 227 -7.73 -3.33 17.57
N GLY A 228 -7.93 -4.43 18.30
CA GLY A 228 -7.07 -5.61 18.25
C GLY A 228 -5.69 -5.47 18.90
N LEU A 229 -5.49 -4.43 19.71
CA LEU A 229 -4.20 -4.11 20.36
C LEU A 229 -4.09 -4.66 21.79
N LEU A 230 -5.18 -5.20 22.36
CA LEU A 230 -5.17 -5.76 23.71
C LEU A 230 -4.14 -6.89 23.84
N GLY A 231 -3.23 -6.77 24.80
CA GLY A 231 -2.22 -7.78 25.12
C GLY A 231 -1.01 -7.76 24.19
N LYS A 232 -0.94 -6.86 23.21
CA LYS A 232 0.18 -6.78 22.26
C LYS A 232 1.40 -6.16 22.90
N LEU A 233 2.52 -6.86 22.81
CA LEU A 233 3.84 -6.34 23.20
C LEU A 233 4.40 -5.41 22.13
N THR A 234 5.46 -4.67 22.44
CA THR A 234 6.09 -3.67 21.55
C THR A 234 6.42 -4.19 20.15
N LYS A 235 6.72 -5.49 19.99
CA LYS A 235 7.04 -6.13 18.70
C LYS A 235 5.83 -6.63 17.92
N GLU A 236 4.67 -6.64 18.57
CA GLU A 236 3.42 -7.23 18.06
C GLU A 236 2.35 -6.17 17.81
N LYS A 237 2.62 -4.91 18.17
CA LYS A 237 1.73 -3.80 17.85
C LYS A 237 1.69 -3.62 16.34
N PHE A 238 0.57 -3.11 15.85
CA PHE A 238 0.37 -2.88 14.42
C PHE A 238 -0.52 -1.66 14.24
N VAL A 239 -0.50 -1.07 13.05
CA VAL A 239 -1.45 -0.02 12.68
C VAL A 239 -2.83 -0.67 12.53
N PRO A 240 -3.86 -0.26 13.31
CA PRO A 240 -5.19 -0.85 13.21
C PRO A 240 -5.76 -0.75 11.79
N LYS A 241 -6.48 -1.78 11.34
CA LYS A 241 -7.03 -1.86 9.97
C LYS A 241 -7.95 -0.68 9.64
N GLU A 242 -8.61 -0.14 10.67
CA GLU A 242 -9.52 1.00 10.58
C GLU A 242 -8.80 2.25 10.08
N ILE A 243 -7.51 2.44 10.43
CA ILE A 243 -6.69 3.56 9.96
C ILE A 243 -6.51 3.50 8.44
N PHE A 244 -6.30 2.31 7.87
CA PHE A 244 -6.11 2.17 6.41
C PHE A 244 -7.35 2.57 5.60
N THR A 245 -8.54 2.49 6.19
CA THR A 245 -9.81 2.86 5.56
C THR A 245 -10.38 4.20 6.07
N ALA A 246 -9.62 4.94 6.88
CA ALA A 246 -10.07 6.21 7.45
C ALA A 246 -9.88 7.37 6.45
N PRO A 247 -10.64 8.47 6.62
CA PRO A 247 -10.41 9.71 5.91
C PRO A 247 -8.98 10.23 6.10
N ARG A 248 -8.48 10.97 5.10
CA ARG A 248 -7.12 11.55 5.08
C ARG A 248 -6.73 12.23 6.38
N GLU A 249 -7.62 13.04 6.94
CA GLU A 249 -7.38 13.82 8.15
C GLU A 249 -7.12 12.92 9.38
N GLU A 250 -7.83 11.80 9.48
CA GLU A 250 -7.66 10.85 10.57
C GLU A 250 -6.41 10.00 10.40
N VAL A 251 -6.06 9.62 9.17
CA VAL A 251 -4.77 8.95 8.87
C VAL A 251 -3.61 9.87 9.25
N LEU A 252 -3.69 11.15 8.89
CA LEU A 252 -2.68 12.15 9.28
C LEU A 252 -2.62 12.35 10.78
N ALA A 253 -3.77 12.39 11.46
CA ALA A 253 -3.83 12.51 12.91
C ALA A 253 -3.17 11.32 13.62
N PHE A 254 -3.41 10.10 13.13
CA PHE A 254 -2.72 8.89 13.61
C PHE A 254 -1.21 8.96 13.39
N LEU A 255 -0.77 9.31 12.17
CA LEU A 255 0.65 9.38 11.84
C LEU A 255 1.36 10.47 12.64
N ALA A 256 0.76 11.65 12.78
CA ALA A 256 1.32 12.74 13.58
C ALA A 256 1.50 12.32 15.05
N ALA A 257 0.48 11.69 15.63
CA ALA A 257 0.53 11.15 16.99
C ALA A 257 1.58 10.04 17.15
N TYR A 258 1.66 9.11 16.20
CA TYR A 258 2.66 8.03 16.21
C TYR A 258 4.09 8.60 16.15
N ILE A 259 4.32 9.57 15.26
CA ILE A 259 5.58 10.29 15.11
C ILE A 259 5.94 11.08 16.37
N GLN A 260 4.96 11.63 17.07
CA GLN A 260 5.21 12.36 18.31
C GLN A 260 5.76 11.47 19.43
N GLY A 261 5.46 10.16 19.40
CA GLY A 261 6.02 9.17 20.31
C GLY A 261 7.37 8.60 19.83
N ASP A 262 7.39 7.98 18.65
CA ASP A 262 8.53 7.18 18.16
C ASP A 262 9.43 7.93 17.16
N GLY A 263 9.11 9.17 16.82
CA GLY A 263 9.83 9.97 15.84
C GLY A 263 11.08 10.63 16.41
N SER A 264 12.13 10.69 15.61
CA SER A 264 13.40 11.35 15.92
C SER A 264 13.78 12.28 14.78
N PHE A 265 14.19 13.49 15.13
CA PHE A 265 14.70 14.49 14.20
C PHE A 265 16.13 14.85 14.57
N TYR A 266 17.05 14.75 13.62
CA TYR A 266 18.47 15.03 13.84
C TYR A 266 19.15 15.48 12.54
N PHE A 267 20.38 15.97 12.61
CA PHE A 267 21.13 16.39 11.43
C PHE A 267 22.27 15.42 11.12
N ILE A 268 22.40 15.01 9.86
CA ILE A 268 23.61 14.34 9.33
C ILE A 268 24.27 15.29 8.33
N ARG A 269 25.51 15.72 8.60
CA ARG A 269 26.27 16.63 7.72
C ARG A 269 25.46 17.88 7.32
N ASN A 270 24.82 18.53 8.30
CA ASN A 270 23.90 19.67 8.13
C ASN A 270 22.65 19.41 7.28
N LYS A 271 22.32 18.14 7.00
CA LYS A 271 21.06 17.78 6.33
C LYS A 271 20.06 17.25 7.37
N PRO A 272 18.86 17.84 7.46
CA PRO A 272 17.84 17.35 8.39
C PRO A 272 17.46 15.92 8.03
N GLN A 273 17.37 15.06 9.04
CA GLN A 273 16.94 13.68 8.97
C GLN A 273 15.74 13.51 9.89
N PHE A 274 14.79 12.73 9.40
CA PHE A 274 13.63 12.31 10.17
C PHE A 274 13.59 10.78 10.13
N GLU A 275 13.48 10.16 11.30
CA GLU A 275 13.49 8.72 11.46
C GLU A 275 12.40 8.30 12.43
N VAL A 276 11.70 7.21 12.12
CA VAL A 276 10.80 6.52 13.04
C VAL A 276 11.29 5.10 13.19
N ARG A 277 11.49 4.65 14.42
CA ARG A 277 11.96 3.29 14.71
C ARG A 277 10.86 2.50 15.39
N SER A 278 10.55 1.33 14.84
CA SER A 278 9.62 0.38 15.47
C SER A 278 10.27 -0.98 15.64
N ALA A 279 9.96 -1.64 16.75
CA ALA A 279 10.31 -3.04 16.95
C ALA A 279 9.28 -4.00 16.32
N SER A 280 8.14 -3.47 15.87
CA SER A 280 7.11 -4.20 15.15
C SER A 280 7.49 -4.33 13.66
N LYS A 281 7.13 -5.47 13.06
CA LYS A 281 7.39 -5.77 11.65
C LYS A 281 6.28 -5.30 10.72
#